data_AF-A0A354WLU2-F1
#
_entry.id   AF-A0A354WLU2-F1
#
_cell.length_a   1.000
_cell.length_b   1.000
_cell.length_c   1.000
_cell.angle_alpha   90.00
_cell.angle_beta   90.00
_cell.angle_gamma   90.00
#
_symmetry.space_group_name_H-M   'P 1'
#
loop_
_entity.id
_entity.type
_entity.pdbx_description
1 polymer ?
#
loop_
_entity_poly.entity_id
_entity_poly.type
_entity_poly.pdbx_seq_one_letter_code
_entity_poly.pdbx_strand_id
1 'polypeptide(L)'
;PEALEAVRFAWENGRFVAAICAAPTILAMLGITDGKRATCYPGCEGQMGSADMVCAPAVTDGKLITGTSAGCAVPFGLALIAALKGQAAAQAVAEQIVIR
;
A
#
# COMPACT_ATOMS: atom_id res chain seq x y z
N PRO A 1 7.00 -17.76 8.69
CA PRO A 1 6.71 -16.80 9.78
C PRO A 1 5.29 -16.25 9.63
N GLU A 2 4.51 -16.24 10.71
CA GLU A 2 3.03 -16.11 10.72
C GLU A 2 2.50 -14.89 9.94
N ALA A 3 3.25 -13.78 9.93
CA ALA A 3 2.88 -12.58 9.18
C ALA A 3 2.77 -12.82 7.66
N LEU A 4 3.66 -13.61 7.06
CA LEU A 4 3.59 -13.93 5.63
C LEU A 4 2.38 -14.81 5.30
N GLU A 5 2.04 -15.74 6.20
CA GLU A 5 0.86 -16.59 6.05
C GLU A 5 -0.43 -15.77 6.17
N ALA A 6 -0.49 -14.83 7.11
CA ALA A 6 -1.62 -13.91 7.25
C ALA A 6 -1.83 -13.05 6.00
N VAL A 7 -0.74 -12.51 5.41
CA VAL A 7 -0.80 -11.73 4.16
C VAL A 7 -1.27 -12.59 2.99
N ARG A 8 -0.72 -13.80 2.84
CA ARG A 8 -1.13 -14.74 1.78
C ARG A 8 -2.61 -15.09 1.91
N PHE A 9 -3.04 -15.50 3.11
CA PHE A 9 -4.43 -15.83 3.39
C PHE A 9 -5.36 -14.65 3.07
N ALA A 10 -4.99 -13.44 3.50
CA ALA A 10 -5.77 -12.24 3.21
C ALA A 10 -5.92 -12.01 1.70
N TRP A 11 -4.82 -12.10 0.94
CA TRP A 11 -4.84 -11.92 -0.51
C TRP A 11 -5.70 -12.97 -1.23
N GLU A 12 -5.49 -14.25 -0.93
CA GLU A 12 -6.21 -15.37 -1.53
C GLU A 12 -7.71 -15.34 -1.23
N ASN A 13 -8.11 -14.76 -0.10
CA ASN A 13 -9.51 -14.56 0.29
C ASN A 13 -10.07 -13.19 -0.13
N GLY A 14 -9.40 -12.49 -1.04
CA GLY A 14 -9.86 -11.21 -1.58
C GLY A 14 -10.03 -10.14 -0.52
N ARG A 15 -9.18 -10.10 0.51
CA ARG A 15 -9.11 -8.99 1.47
C ARG A 15 -8.16 -7.90 0.93
N PHE A 16 -8.25 -6.72 1.52
CA PHE A 16 -7.25 -5.68 1.27
C PHE A 16 -5.90 -6.11 1.85
N VAL A 17 -4.83 -5.85 1.10
CA VAL A 17 -3.45 -6.01 1.54
C VAL A 17 -2.73 -4.69 1.31
N ALA A 18 -2.07 -4.20 2.35
CA ALA A 18 -1.39 -2.92 2.30
C ALA A 18 -0.01 -2.97 2.93
N ALA A 19 0.94 -2.23 2.37
CA ALA A 19 2.32 -2.16 2.85
C ALA A 19 2.93 -0.78 2.57
N ILE A 20 3.85 -0.33 3.41
CA ILE A 20 4.48 0.99 3.31
C ILE A 20 6.00 0.90 3.47
N CYS A 21 6.73 1.84 2.88
CA CYS A 21 8.19 1.93 2.95
C CYS A 21 8.86 0.74 2.25
N ALA A 22 9.67 -0.05 2.95
CA ALA A 22 10.30 -1.24 2.39
C ALA A 22 9.36 -2.47 2.36
N ALA A 23 8.29 -2.47 3.16
CA ALA A 23 7.39 -3.63 3.27
C ALA A 23 6.73 -4.10 1.95
N PRO A 24 6.46 -3.25 0.94
CA PRO A 24 5.97 -3.71 -0.36
C PRO A 24 6.87 -4.77 -1.03
N THR A 25 8.17 -4.82 -0.73
CA THR A 25 9.06 -5.87 -1.26
C THR A 25 8.66 -7.26 -0.77
N ILE A 26 8.08 -7.37 0.43
CA ILE A 26 7.52 -8.64 0.94
C ILE A 26 6.30 -9.06 0.11
N LEU A 27 5.48 -8.11 -0.33
CA LEU A 27 4.33 -8.41 -1.20
C LEU A 27 4.81 -8.85 -2.59
N ALA A 28 5.87 -8.22 -3.11
CA ALA A 28 6.50 -8.63 -4.36
C ALA A 28 7.12 -10.03 -4.28
N MET A 29 7.81 -10.36 -3.18
CA MET A 29 8.31 -11.72 -2.92
C MET A 29 7.19 -12.77 -2.91
N LEU A 30 5.94 -12.39 -2.59
CA LEU A 30 4.77 -13.26 -2.60
C LEU A 30 4.04 -13.28 -3.97
N GLY A 31 4.52 -12.53 -4.97
CA GLY A 31 3.88 -12.38 -6.29
C GLY A 31 2.61 -11.53 -6.28
N ILE A 32 2.30 -10.84 -5.18
CA ILE A 32 1.05 -10.07 -5.03
C ILE A 32 1.06 -8.81 -5.91
N THR A 33 2.23 -8.22 -6.12
CA THR A 33 2.40 -6.97 -6.87
C THR A 33 2.63 -7.19 -8.37
N ASP A 34 2.68 -8.43 -8.85
CA ASP A 34 3.03 -8.73 -10.23
C ASP A 34 2.03 -8.14 -11.23
N GLY A 35 2.54 -7.34 -12.17
CA GLY A 35 1.73 -6.61 -13.15
C GLY A 35 0.78 -5.57 -12.56
N LYS A 36 0.91 -5.22 -11.27
CA LYS A 36 0.09 -4.21 -10.60
C LYS A 36 0.85 -2.92 -10.39
N ARG A 37 0.11 -1.82 -10.31
CA ARG A 37 0.66 -0.52 -9.93
C ARG A 37 1.00 -0.52 -8.44
N ALA A 38 2.25 -0.17 -8.11
CA ALA A 38 2.72 -0.13 -6.74
C ALA A 38 3.77 0.98 -6.55
N THR A 39 4.05 1.30 -5.29
CA THR A 39 5.18 2.12 -4.89
C THR A 39 5.90 1.47 -3.71
N CYS A 40 7.17 1.82 -3.49
CA CYS A 40 7.96 1.40 -2.35
C CYS A 40 8.94 2.51 -1.95
N TYR A 41 9.70 2.28 -0.88
CA TYR A 41 10.78 3.18 -0.49
C TYR A 41 11.82 3.33 -1.61
N PRO A 42 12.31 4.55 -1.90
CA PRO A 42 13.36 4.75 -2.89
C PRO A 42 14.61 3.92 -2.57
N GLY A 43 15.09 3.15 -3.54
CA GLY A 43 16.18 2.19 -3.38
C GLY A 43 15.71 0.75 -3.16
N CYS A 44 14.41 0.49 -3.03
CA CYS A 44 13.84 -0.86 -2.94
C CYS A 44 13.25 -1.37 -4.26
N GLU A 45 13.24 -0.58 -5.33
CA GLU A 45 12.58 -0.90 -6.61
C GLU A 45 13.13 -2.18 -7.25
N GLY A 46 14.44 -2.44 -7.08
CA GLY A 46 15.07 -3.68 -7.57
C GLY A 46 14.53 -4.97 -6.94
N GLN A 47 13.78 -4.88 -5.83
CA GLN A 47 13.14 -6.01 -5.16
C GLN A 47 11.64 -6.15 -5.51
N MET A 48 11.10 -5.25 -6.34
CA MET A 48 9.66 -5.21 -6.66
C MET A 48 9.25 -6.07 -7.86
N GLY A 49 10.22 -6.75 -8.50
CA GLY A 49 9.96 -7.71 -9.57
C GLY A 49 9.26 -7.07 -10.78
N SER A 50 8.07 -7.58 -11.11
CA SER A 50 7.29 -7.17 -12.28
C SER A 50 6.24 -6.09 -11.98
N ALA A 51 6.25 -5.50 -10.78
CA ALA A 51 5.34 -4.41 -10.44
C ALA A 51 5.55 -3.20 -11.36
N ASP A 52 4.44 -2.55 -11.72
CA ASP A 52 4.47 -1.25 -12.41
C ASP A 52 4.72 -0.16 -11.37
N MET A 53 5.98 0.25 -11.26
CA MET A 53 6.43 1.18 -10.22
C MET A 53 5.98 2.61 -10.52
N VAL A 54 5.19 3.17 -9.60
CA VAL A 54 4.62 4.51 -9.70
C VAL A 54 5.27 5.42 -8.66
N CYS A 55 5.84 6.54 -9.11
CA CYS A 55 6.33 7.59 -8.22
C CYS A 55 5.16 8.41 -7.65
N ALA A 56 4.63 7.97 -6.50
CA ALA A 56 3.52 8.62 -5.79
C ALA A 56 3.67 8.39 -4.28
N PRO A 57 3.08 9.21 -3.41
CA PRO A 57 3.17 8.97 -1.96
C PRO A 57 2.43 7.70 -1.52
N ALA A 58 1.31 7.39 -2.17
CA ALA A 58 0.56 6.14 -2.01
C ALA A 58 -0.08 5.75 -3.35
N VAL A 59 -0.26 4.45 -3.56
CA VAL A 59 -0.83 3.86 -4.78
C VAL A 59 -1.86 2.82 -4.38
N THR A 60 -3.04 2.87 -5.01
CA THR A 60 -4.09 1.86 -4.87
C THR A 60 -4.35 1.21 -6.22
N ASP A 61 -4.26 -0.12 -6.26
CA ASP A 61 -4.61 -0.95 -7.41
C ASP A 61 -5.54 -2.08 -6.94
N GLY A 62 -6.85 -1.88 -7.13
CA GLY A 62 -7.88 -2.78 -6.62
C GLY A 62 -7.79 -2.93 -5.09
N LYS A 63 -7.36 -4.10 -4.61
CA LYS A 63 -7.22 -4.43 -3.18
C LYS A 63 -5.79 -4.31 -2.66
N LEU A 64 -4.83 -3.97 -3.51
CA LEU A 64 -3.45 -3.69 -3.15
C LEU A 64 -3.30 -2.18 -2.88
N ILE A 65 -2.74 -1.83 -1.72
CA ILE A 65 -2.44 -0.44 -1.36
C ILE A 65 -0.99 -0.34 -0.89
N THR A 66 -0.17 0.45 -1.57
CA THR A 66 1.24 0.63 -1.20
C THR A 66 1.57 2.08 -0.90
N GLY A 67 2.45 2.31 0.07
CA GLY A 67 2.94 3.64 0.44
C GLY A 67 4.47 3.75 0.35
N THR A 68 4.98 4.93 0.03
CA THR A 68 6.40 5.13 -0.32
C THR A 68 7.33 5.24 0.88
N SER A 69 6.98 6.03 1.88
CA SER A 69 7.88 6.29 3.01
C SER A 69 7.11 6.71 4.26
N ALA A 70 7.81 6.87 5.39
CA ALA A 70 7.22 7.42 6.61
C ALA A 70 6.59 8.81 6.40
N GLY A 71 7.21 9.66 5.56
CA GLY A 71 6.65 10.96 5.19
C GLY A 71 5.35 10.87 4.37
N CYS A 72 5.04 9.67 3.86
CA CYS A 72 3.80 9.39 3.12
C CYS A 72 2.77 8.63 3.97
N ALA A 73 2.95 8.53 5.29
CA ALA A 73 2.01 7.84 6.17
C ALA A 73 0.59 8.43 6.13
N VAL A 74 0.47 9.76 6.04
CA VAL A 74 -0.82 10.45 5.92
C VAL A 74 -1.56 10.06 4.63
N PRO A 75 -1.00 10.30 3.42
CA PRO A 75 -1.68 9.90 2.18
C PRO A 75 -1.94 8.38 2.10
N PHE A 76 -1.05 7.53 2.62
CA PHE A 76 -1.28 6.09 2.72
C PHE A 76 -2.46 5.75 3.64
N GLY A 77 -2.55 6.36 4.82
CA GLY A 77 -3.66 6.17 5.75
C GLY A 77 -4.99 6.63 5.16
N LEU A 78 -5.00 7.77 4.45
CA LEU A 78 -6.20 8.25 3.75
C LEU A 78 -6.62 7.29 2.63
N ALA A 79 -5.69 6.68 1.91
CA ALA A 79 -5.99 5.64 0.93
C ALA A 79 -6.65 4.40 1.56
N LEU A 80 -6.22 3.98 2.76
CA LEU A 80 -6.86 2.89 3.51
C LEU A 80 -8.28 3.25 3.96
N ILE A 81 -8.48 4.47 4.46
CA ILE A 81 -9.83 4.95 4.85
C ILE A 81 -10.74 4.98 3.63
N ALA A 82 -10.25 5.50 2.49
CA ALA A 82 -11.01 5.55 1.25
C ALA A 82 -11.42 4.14 0.80
N ALA A 83 -10.53 3.16 0.88
CA ALA A 83 -10.80 1.77 0.51
C ALA A 83 -11.81 1.08 1.43
N LEU A 84 -11.79 1.37 2.74
CA LEU A 84 -12.61 0.68 3.74
C LEU A 84 -13.92 1.38 4.07
N LYS A 85 -13.97 2.71 3.93
CA LYS A 85 -15.08 3.57 4.37
C LYS A 85 -15.55 4.56 3.30
N GLY A 86 -14.91 4.57 2.13
CA GLY A 86 -15.25 5.45 1.02
C GLY A 86 -14.56 6.81 1.07
N GLN A 87 -14.58 7.50 -0.08
CA GLN A 87 -13.86 8.77 -0.27
C GLN A 87 -14.34 9.89 0.66
N ALA A 88 -15.64 9.96 0.96
CA ALA A 88 -16.19 10.97 1.85
C ALA A 88 -15.61 10.86 3.27
N ALA A 89 -15.42 9.64 3.78
CA ALA A 89 -14.80 9.42 5.09
C ALA A 89 -13.32 9.80 5.10
N ALA A 90 -12.59 9.49 4.03
CA ALA A 90 -11.19 9.88 3.89
C ALA A 90 -11.04 11.41 3.87
N GLN A 91 -11.89 12.11 3.11
CA GLN A 91 -11.89 13.57 3.04
C GLN A 91 -12.19 14.22 4.39
N ALA A 92 -13.21 13.73 5.10
CA ALA A 92 -13.56 14.23 6.43
C ALA A 92 -12.43 14.04 7.46
N VAL A 93 -11.66 12.95 7.36
CA VAL A 93 -10.47 12.74 8.20
C VAL A 93 -9.32 13.65 7.77
N ALA A 94 -9.09 13.81 6.47
CA ALA A 94 -8.03 14.66 5.93
C ALA A 94 -8.15 16.12 6.42
N GLU A 95 -9.37 16.65 6.48
CA GLU A 95 -9.67 18.01 6.97
C GLU A 95 -9.33 18.22 8.45
N GLN A 96 -9.19 17.15 9.24
CA GLN A 96 -8.85 17.20 10.66
C GLN A 96 -7.35 17.02 10.93
N ILE A 97 -6.57 16.63 9.92
CA ILE A 97 -5.13 16.39 10.07
C ILE A 97 -4.38 17.73 10.03
N VAL A 98 -3.69 18.06 11.11
CA VAL A 98 -2.81 19.23 11.20
C VAL A 98 -1.35 18.77 11.20
N ILE A 99 -0.61 19.12 10.16
CA ILE A 99 0.84 18.92 10.07
C ILE A 99 1.50 20.28 10.36
N ARG A 100 2.46 20.32 11.29
CA ARG A 100 3.22 21.52 11.69
C ARG A 100 4.71 21.28 11.53
#